data_AF-A0A0L0F861-F1
#
_entry.id   AF-A0A0L0F861-F1
#
_cell.length_a   1.000
_cell.length_b   1.000
_cell.length_c   1.000
_cell.angle_alpha   90.00
_cell.angle_beta   90.00
_cell.angle_gamma   90.00
#
_symmetry.space_group_name_H-M   'P 1'
#
loop_
_entity.id
_entity.type
_entity.pdbx_description
1 polymer ?
#
loop_
_entity_poly.entity_id
_entity_poly.type
_entity_poly.pdbx_seq_one_letter_code
_entity_poly.pdbx_strand_id
1 'polypeptide(L)' 'VTGCNIDYGYPVNPYKPGYFTGGSSSGTAAAVAVGLCPFGVGTDGGGSVRMPAALCGVVGLKATYGRISPR' A
#
# COMPACT_ATOMS: atom_id res chain seq x y z
N VAL A 1 3.86 -10.74 2.97
CA VAL A 1 2.89 -9.83 2.31
C VAL A 1 3.66 -8.80 1.49
N THR A 2 4.00 -9.13 0.24
CA THR A 2 5.00 -8.40 -0.56
C THR A 2 4.42 -7.45 -1.61
N GLY A 3 3.17 -7.66 -2.03
CA GLY A 3 2.58 -6.93 -3.17
C GLY A 3 2.92 -7.54 -4.53
N CYS A 4 3.58 -8.71 -4.54
CA CYS A 4 3.86 -9.47 -5.76
C CYS A 4 2.55 -9.95 -6.40
N ASN A 5 2.41 -9.68 -7.70
CA ASN A 5 1.32 -10.16 -8.54
C ASN A 5 1.94 -10.64 -9.86
N ILE A 6 1.71 -11.91 -10.21
CA ILE A 6 2.33 -12.56 -11.38
C ILE A 6 1.63 -12.16 -12.68
N ASP A 7 0.32 -11.89 -12.61
CA ASP A 7 -0.50 -11.61 -13.78
C ASP A 7 -0.29 -10.17 -14.30
N TYR A 8 -0.15 -9.21 -13.39
CA TYR A 8 -0.03 -7.78 -13.73
C TYR A 8 1.34 -7.17 -13.45
N GLY A 9 2.26 -7.96 -12.88
CA GLY A 9 3.47 -7.43 -12.28
C GLY A 9 3.21 -6.70 -10.96
N TYR A 10 4.27 -6.23 -10.32
CA TYR A 10 4.19 -5.54 -9.04
C TYR A 10 4.94 -4.21 -9.06
N PRO A 11 4.46 -3.21 -8.30
CA PRO A 11 5.09 -1.90 -8.26
C PRO A 11 6.43 -1.97 -7.52
N VAL A 12 7.39 -1.19 -8.02
CA VAL A 12 8.74 -1.05 -7.47
C VAL A 12 8.72 -0.11 -6.26
N ASN A 13 9.49 -0.43 -5.22
CA ASN A 13 9.59 0.45 -4.06
C ASN A 13 10.20 1.82 -4.46
N PRO A 14 9.51 2.95 -4.19
CA PRO A 14 9.96 4.29 -4.56
C PRO A 14 11.32 4.71 -3.96
N TYR A 15 11.66 4.19 -2.78
CA TYR A 15 12.91 4.54 -2.09
C TYR A 15 14.07 3.64 -2.48
N LYS A 16 13.80 2.42 -2.94
CA LYS A 16 14.83 1.45 -3.29
C LYS A 16 14.37 0.48 -4.37
N PRO A 17 14.76 0.69 -5.64
CA PRO A 17 14.50 -0.26 -6.71
C PRO A 17 15.00 -1.67 -6.38
N GLY A 18 14.23 -2.70 -6.77
CA GLY A 18 14.50 -4.10 -6.46
C GLY A 18 13.96 -4.59 -5.11
N TYR A 19 13.37 -3.69 -4.30
CA TYR A 19 12.69 -4.04 -3.06
C TYR A 19 11.17 -3.99 -3.23
N PHE A 20 10.47 -4.76 -2.39
CA PHE A 20 9.02 -4.76 -2.37
C PHE A 20 8.45 -3.47 -1.78
N THR A 21 7.33 -3.05 -2.35
CA THR A 21 6.45 -1.99 -1.82
C THR A 21 5.67 -2.45 -0.60
N GLY A 22 5.54 -3.76 -0.38
CA GLY A 22 4.61 -4.33 0.60
C GLY A 22 3.23 -4.52 0.00
N GLY A 23 2.37 -5.27 0.67
CA GLY A 23 1.02 -5.54 0.16
C GLY A 23 -0.04 -5.60 1.26
N SER A 24 -1.29 -5.86 0.91
CA SER A 24 -1.78 -6.01 -0.47
C SER A 24 -1.98 -4.69 -1.22
N SER A 25 -2.02 -3.54 -0.53
CA SER A 25 -2.22 -2.21 -1.15
C SER A 25 -0.92 -1.66 -1.76
N SER A 26 -0.21 -2.47 -2.55
CA SER A 26 1.12 -2.18 -3.10
C SER A 26 1.11 -0.99 -4.05
N GLY A 27 0.21 -1.00 -5.04
CA GLY A 27 0.06 0.08 -6.02
C GLY A 27 -0.38 1.39 -5.37
N THR A 28 -1.32 1.32 -4.43
CA THR A 28 -1.83 2.49 -3.71
C THR A 28 -0.71 3.23 -2.98
N ALA A 29 0.09 2.52 -2.17
CA ALA A 29 1.16 3.15 -1.41
C ALA A 29 2.26 3.71 -2.32
N ALA A 30 2.64 2.97 -3.36
CA ALA A 30 3.64 3.42 -4.32
C ALA A 30 3.18 4.69 -5.07
N ALA A 31 1.93 4.73 -5.55
CA ALA A 31 1.39 5.88 -6.28
C ALA A 31 1.36 7.17 -5.44
N VAL A 32 0.96 7.06 -4.16
CA VAL A 32 0.99 8.19 -3.23
C VAL A 32 2.43 8.63 -2.95
N ALA A 33 3.34 7.68 -2.71
CA ALA A 33 4.73 7.95 -2.37
C ALA A 33 5.50 8.69 -3.48
N VAL A 34 5.20 8.40 -4.76
CA VAL A 34 5.79 9.11 -5.90
C VAL A 34 5.04 10.38 -6.30
N GLY A 35 3.97 10.74 -5.57
CA GLY A 35 3.20 11.97 -5.80
C GLY A 35 2.25 11.93 -7.00
N LEU A 36 1.86 10.75 -7.50
CA LEU A 36 0.87 10.63 -8.57
C LEU A 36 -0.54 11.00 -8.11
N CYS A 37 -0.83 10.82 -6.83
CA CYS A 37 -2.07 11.25 -6.18
C CYS A 37 -1.81 11.71 -4.74
N PRO A 38 -2.66 12.61 -4.18
CA PRO A 38 -2.45 13.14 -2.83
C PRO A 38 -2.78 12.11 -1.73
N PHE A 39 -3.66 11.15 -2.00
CA PHE A 39 -4.01 10.05 -1.09
C PHE A 39 -4.55 8.86 -1.90
N GLY A 40 -4.64 7.71 -1.23
CA GLY A 40 -5.21 6.50 -1.81
C GLY A 40 -5.98 5.69 -0.77
N VAL A 41 -6.85 4.80 -1.25
CA VAL A 41 -7.67 3.93 -0.41
C VAL A 41 -7.16 2.49 -0.53
N GLY A 42 -7.15 1.76 0.59
CA GLY A 42 -6.75 0.37 0.66
C GLY A 42 -7.52 -0.38 1.73
N THR A 43 -7.34 -1.70 1.77
CA THR A 43 -7.97 -2.58 2.77
C THR A 43 -6.90 -3.12 3.70
N ASP A 44 -7.26 -3.37 4.97
CA ASP A 44 -6.31 -3.84 5.98
C ASP A 44 -7.01 -4.84 6.89
N GLY A 45 -6.85 -6.13 6.58
CA GLY A 45 -7.19 -7.23 7.46
C GLY A 45 -5.99 -7.71 8.29
N GLY A 46 -4.82 -7.77 7.65
CA GLY A 46 -3.56 -8.24 8.24
C GLY A 46 -2.41 -7.25 8.17
N GLY A 47 -2.68 -5.94 8.04
CA GLY A 47 -1.65 -4.91 7.86
C GLY A 47 -1.52 -4.39 6.44
N SER A 48 -2.47 -4.70 5.55
CA SER A 48 -2.38 -4.39 4.12
C SER A 48 -2.44 -2.91 3.75
N VAL A 49 -2.71 -1.99 4.70
CA VAL A 49 -2.50 -0.54 4.56
C VAL A 49 -1.22 -0.13 5.28
N ARG A 50 -1.02 -0.61 6.51
CA ARG A 50 0.12 -0.19 7.36
C ARG A 50 1.47 -0.65 6.85
N MET A 51 1.59 -1.90 6.39
CA MET A 51 2.86 -2.45 5.87
C MET A 51 3.35 -1.71 4.62
N PRO A 52 2.55 -1.55 3.55
CA PRO A 52 3.04 -0.85 2.38
C PRO A 52 3.28 0.64 2.64
N ALA A 53 2.52 1.26 3.54
CA ALA A 53 2.78 2.63 3.98
C ALA A 53 4.16 2.77 4.65
N ALA A 54 4.50 1.86 5.57
CA ALA A 54 5.80 1.85 6.24
C ALA A 54 6.98 1.64 5.27
N LEU A 55 6.82 0.75 4.29
CA LEU A 55 7.88 0.45 3.31
C LEU A 55 8.01 1.49 2.20
N CYS A 56 6.91 2.15 1.84
CA CYS A 56 6.87 3.22 0.84
C CYS A 56 6.83 4.61 1.48
N GLY A 57 7.25 4.78 2.74
CA GLY A 57 7.50 6.09 3.36
C GLY A 57 6.29 7.04 3.42
N VAL A 58 5.07 6.53 3.47
CA VAL A 58 3.83 7.31 3.57
C VAL A 58 3.06 6.98 4.84
N VAL A 59 2.09 7.82 5.20
CA VAL A 59 1.22 7.57 6.36
C VAL A 59 0.10 6.59 5.97
N GLY A 60 -0.04 5.51 6.75
CA GLY A 60 -1.13 4.55 6.61
C GLY A 60 -2.06 4.56 7.82
N LEU A 61 -3.33 4.94 7.63
CA LEU A 61 -4.32 4.97 8.70
C LEU A 61 -5.18 3.71 8.71
N LYS A 62 -5.05 2.89 9.77
CA LYS A 62 -5.98 1.80 10.03
C LYS A 62 -7.10 2.29 10.94
N ALA A 63 -8.30 2.48 10.39
CA ALA A 63 -9.47 2.80 11.18
C ALA A 63 -9.86 1.63 12.11
N THR A 64 -10.49 1.97 13.25
CA THR A 64 -11.16 1.01 14.14
C THR A 64 -12.13 0.14 13.32
N TYR A 65 -12.22 -1.14 13.65
CA TYR A 65 -13.15 -2.06 12.98
C TYR A 65 -14.58 -1.51 13.01
N GLY A 66 -15.28 -1.55 11.88
CA GLY A 66 -16.64 -1.02 11.71
C GLY A 66 -16.75 0.51 11.62
N ARG A 67 -15.65 1.28 11.74
CA ARG A 67 -15.69 2.75 11.59
C ARG A 67 -16.00 3.19 10.16
N ILE A 68 -15.48 2.47 9.17
CA ILE A 68 -15.65 2.76 7.74
C ILE A 68 -16.51 1.65 7.13
N SER A 69 -17.50 2.04 6.33
CA SER A 69 -18.34 1.10 5.57
C SER A 69 -17.46 0.24 4.66
N PRO A 70 -17.64 -1.10 4.67
CA PRO A 70 -17.00 -1.98 3.68
C PRO A 70 -17.79 -2.07 2.36
N ARG A 71 -18.95 -1.41 2.29
CA ARG A 71 -19.81 -1.31 1.09
C ARG A 71 -19.60 0.04 0.42
#